data_AF-A0A7L2BG49-F1
#
_entry.id   AF-A0A7L2BG49-F1
#
_cell.length_a   1.000
_cell.length_b   1.000
_cell.length_c   1.000
_cell.angle_alpha   90.00
_cell.angle_beta   90.00
_cell.angle_gamma   90.00
#
_symmetry.space_group_name_H-M   'P 1'
#
loop_
_entity.id
_entity.type
_entity.pdbx_description
1 polymer ?
#
loop_
_entity_poly.entity_id
_entity_poly.type
_entity_poly.pdbx_seq_one_letter_code
_entity_poly.pdbx_strand_id
1 'polypeptide(L)'
;QNNPQVSRTLATCPFNARHRVPRAHLRSHVTSCPDKLPLELPPDPEDPEEPPRAWQPPPCREDWDAELSALGLEEPPPFILHVTKGDLPVPC
;
A
#
# COMPACT_ATOMS: atom_id res chain seq x y z
N GLN A 1 -22.59 7.95 11.38
CA GLN A 1 -22.09 9.24 10.83
C GLN A 1 -20.60 9.33 11.14
N ASN A 2 -19.73 9.56 10.14
CA ASN A 2 -18.27 9.66 10.35
C ASN A 2 -17.94 11.05 10.91
N ASN A 3 -17.02 11.14 11.89
CA ASN A 3 -16.61 12.38 12.53
C ASN A 3 -15.17 12.72 12.08
N PRO A 4 -14.99 13.59 11.05
CA PRO A 4 -13.68 13.83 10.44
C PRO A 4 -12.69 14.51 11.38
N GLN A 5 -13.17 15.30 12.34
CA GLN A 5 -12.30 15.93 13.34
C GLN A 5 -11.72 14.89 14.31
N VAL A 6 -12.50 13.90 14.73
CA VAL A 6 -12.01 12.77 15.54
C VAL A 6 -11.10 11.86 14.72
N SER A 7 -11.38 11.63 13.43
CA SER A 7 -10.52 10.76 12.63
C SER A 7 -9.11 11.33 12.42
N ARG A 8 -8.97 12.67 12.34
CA ARG A 8 -7.67 13.33 12.17
C ARG A 8 -6.79 13.30 13.43
N THR A 9 -7.39 13.17 14.61
CA THR A 9 -6.67 13.14 15.89
C THR A 9 -6.25 11.73 16.30
N LEU A 10 -6.77 10.70 15.63
CA LEU A 10 -6.40 9.30 15.83
C LEU A 10 -5.32 8.87 14.81
N ALA A 11 -4.46 7.96 15.23
CA ALA A 11 -3.54 7.22 14.39
C ALA A 11 -3.80 5.73 14.56
N THR A 12 -3.49 4.97 13.52
CA THR A 12 -3.56 3.50 13.55
C THR A 12 -2.27 2.94 14.14
N CYS A 13 -2.37 1.96 15.03
CA CYS A 13 -1.20 1.25 15.56
C CYS A 13 -0.45 0.51 14.45
N PRO A 14 0.89 0.52 14.44
CA PRO A 14 1.69 -0.23 13.46
C PRO A 14 1.60 -1.75 13.63
N PHE A 15 1.25 -2.25 14.82
CA PHE A 15 1.18 -3.69 15.10
C PHE A 15 -0.22 -4.29 14.89
N ASN A 16 -1.28 -3.48 15.01
CA ASN A 16 -2.66 -3.93 14.81
C ASN A 16 -3.55 -2.79 14.27
N ALA A 17 -4.05 -2.97 13.04
CA ALA A 17 -4.87 -1.97 12.37
C ALA A 17 -6.22 -1.68 13.06
N ARG A 18 -6.68 -2.56 13.97
CA ARG A 18 -7.89 -2.35 14.77
C ARG A 18 -7.68 -1.30 15.87
N HIS A 19 -6.44 -1.06 16.29
CA HIS A 19 -6.14 -0.07 17.31
C HIS A 19 -6.05 1.33 16.71
N ARG A 20 -7.02 2.17 17.08
CA ARG A 20 -7.01 3.62 16.83
C ARG A 20 -6.67 4.35 18.12
N VAL A 21 -5.56 5.06 18.11
CA VAL A 21 -4.95 5.68 19.30
C VAL A 21 -4.79 7.17 19.06
N PRO A 22 -5.05 8.06 20.04
CA PRO A 22 -4.74 9.47 19.89
C PRO A 22 -3.27 9.68 19.48
N ARG A 23 -3.02 10.55 18.49
CA ARG A 23 -1.66 10.77 17.96
C ARG A 23 -0.65 11.12 19.05
N ALA A 24 -1.07 11.90 20.04
CA ALA A 24 -0.25 12.27 21.19
C ALA A 24 0.21 11.05 22.03
N HIS A 25 -0.59 9.97 22.06
CA HIS A 25 -0.35 8.78 22.87
C HIS A 25 0.17 7.60 22.04
N LEU A 26 0.38 7.77 20.73
CA LEU A 26 0.85 6.69 19.87
C LEU A 26 2.24 6.18 20.32
N ARG A 27 3.13 7.07 20.76
CA ARG A 27 4.49 6.71 21.21
C ARG A 27 4.45 5.79 22.43
N SER A 28 3.70 6.13 23.46
CA SER A 28 3.55 5.29 24.65
C SER A 28 2.79 4.00 24.34
N HIS A 29 1.79 4.06 23.46
CA HIS A 29 1.08 2.87 23.01
C HIS A 29 2.01 1.85 22.34
N VAL A 30 2.89 2.29 21.43
CA VAL A 30 3.82 1.40 20.73
C VAL A 30 4.74 0.64 21.71
N THR A 31 5.10 1.25 22.83
CA THR A 31 5.93 0.58 23.85
C THR A 31 5.20 -0.48 24.66
N SER A 32 3.88 -0.36 24.81
CA SER A 32 3.06 -1.24 25.67
C SER A 32 1.97 -1.98 24.91
N CYS A 33 2.05 -2.04 23.58
CA CYS A 33 1.01 -2.63 22.75
C CYS A 33 0.97 -4.15 22.97
N PRO A 34 -0.19 -4.75 23.28
CA PRO A 34 -0.30 -6.19 23.47
C PRO A 34 -0.03 -6.98 22.19
N ASP A 35 -0.30 -6.38 21.02
CA ASP A 35 -0.04 -6.99 19.71
C ASP A 35 1.41 -6.76 19.22
N LYS A 36 2.25 -6.11 20.03
CA LYS A 36 3.68 -6.01 19.72
C LYS A 36 4.31 -7.39 19.93
N LEU A 37 4.28 -8.20 18.87
CA LEU A 37 5.01 -9.46 18.85
C LEU A 37 6.52 -9.17 18.94
N PRO A 38 7.28 -9.96 19.72
CA PRO A 38 8.72 -10.02 19.56
C PRO A 38 9.01 -10.38 18.10
N LEU A 39 9.82 -9.56 17.43
CA LEU A 39 10.43 -9.96 16.17
C LEU A 39 11.47 -11.02 16.56
N GLU A 40 11.03 -12.26 16.73
CA GLU A 40 11.91 -13.42 16.69
C GLU A 40 12.38 -13.50 15.23
N LEU A 41 13.41 -12.72 14.89
CA LEU A 41 14.04 -12.85 13.59
C LEU A 41 14.67 -14.24 13.57
N PRO A 42 14.30 -15.12 12.63
CA PRO A 42 15.03 -16.36 12.42
C PRO A 42 16.52 -16.03 12.29
N PRO A 43 17.43 -16.88 12.79
CA PRO A 43 18.85 -16.68 12.55
C PRO A 43 19.06 -16.42 11.05
N ASP A 44 19.87 -15.39 10.76
CA ASP A 44 20.16 -14.97 9.39
C ASP A 44 20.55 -16.22 8.59
N PRO A 45 19.82 -16.59 7.53
CA PRO A 45 20.24 -17.69 6.70
C PRO A 45 21.61 -17.31 6.16
N GLU A 46 22.62 -18.06 6.57
CA GLU A 46 23.97 -18.03 6.03
C GLU A 46 23.89 -17.85 4.50
N ASP A 47 24.41 -16.70 4.05
CA ASP A 47 24.46 -16.16 2.69
C ASP A 47 23.83 -17.06 1.61
N PRO A 48 22.56 -16.81 1.21
CA PRO A 48 22.00 -17.47 0.05
C PRO A 48 22.80 -17.06 -1.19
N GLU A 49 23.67 -17.93 -1.69
CA GLU A 49 24.44 -17.72 -2.94
C GLU A 49 23.51 -17.49 -4.16
N GLU A 50 22.19 -17.68 -4.03
CA GLU A 50 21.20 -17.27 -5.02
C GLU A 50 20.37 -16.09 -4.51
N PRO A 51 20.17 -15.02 -5.31
CA PRO A 51 19.25 -13.95 -4.98
C PRO A 51 17.87 -14.55 -4.69
N PRO A 52 17.13 -14.04 -3.67
CA PRO A 52 15.81 -14.55 -3.35
C PRO A 52 14.98 -14.59 -4.63
N ARG A 53 14.50 -15.78 -5.05
CA ARG A 53 13.55 -15.88 -6.16
C ARG A 53 12.36 -15.03 -5.78
N ALA A 54 12.24 -13.87 -6.41
CA ALA A 54 11.12 -12.97 -6.20
C ALA A 54 9.84 -13.78 -6.42
N TRP A 55 8.94 -13.76 -5.44
CA TRP A 55 7.65 -14.43 -5.56
C TRP A 55 6.96 -13.94 -6.84
N GLN A 56 6.61 -14.89 -7.70
CA GLN A 56 5.83 -14.61 -8.90
C GLN A 56 4.36 -14.88 -8.58
N PRO A 57 3.46 -13.89 -8.70
CA PRO A 57 2.04 -14.18 -8.61
C PRO A 57 1.66 -15.19 -9.70
N PRO A 58 0.74 -16.12 -9.41
CA PRO A 58 0.13 -16.91 -10.48
C PRO A 58 -0.53 -15.95 -11.49
N PRO A 59 -0.60 -16.31 -12.78
CA PRO A 59 -1.28 -15.51 -13.78
C PRO A 59 -2.70 -15.19 -13.30
N CYS A 60 -3.07 -13.90 -13.30
CA CYS A 60 -4.43 -13.51 -13.00
C CYS A 60 -5.37 -14.06 -14.07
N ARG A 61 -6.50 -14.63 -13.65
CA ARG A 61 -7.51 -15.16 -14.57
C ARG A 61 -8.39 -14.05 -15.17
N GLU A 62 -8.57 -12.97 -14.41
CA GLU A 62 -9.37 -11.81 -14.81
C GLU A 62 -8.44 -10.81 -15.48
N ASP A 63 -8.64 -10.62 -16.78
CA ASP A 63 -7.92 -9.65 -17.61
C ASP A 63 -8.92 -8.56 -18.02
N TRP A 64 -8.96 -7.49 -17.24
CA TRP A 64 -9.86 -6.37 -17.47
C TRP A 64 -9.58 -5.66 -18.80
N ASP A 65 -8.34 -5.72 -19.31
CA ASP A 65 -7.99 -5.15 -20.60
C ASP A 65 -8.62 -5.98 -21.73
N ALA A 66 -8.56 -7.31 -21.63
CA ALA A 66 -9.22 -8.20 -22.58
C ALA A 66 -10.75 -8.03 -22.58
N GLU A 67 -11.36 -7.79 -21.41
CA GLU A 67 -12.80 -7.50 -21.32
C GLU A 67 -13.17 -6.15 -21.96
N LEU A 68 -12.35 -5.11 -21.78
CA LEU A 68 -12.55 -3.81 -22.43
C LEU A 68 -12.43 -3.93 -23.96
N SER A 69 -11.43 -4.67 -24.46
CA SER A 69 -11.27 -4.94 -25.89
C SER A 69 -12.42 -5.80 -26.44
N ALA A 70 -12.88 -6.81 -25.70
CA ALA A 70 -14.00 -7.67 -26.09
C ALA A 70 -15.34 -6.93 -26.11
N LEU A 71 -15.53 -5.95 -25.23
CA LEU A 71 -16.71 -5.08 -25.19
C LEU A 71 -16.64 -3.93 -26.20
N GLY A 72 -15.55 -3.77 -26.93
CA GLY A 72 -15.36 -2.68 -27.89
C GLY A 72 -15.34 -1.30 -27.22
N LEU A 73 -15.01 -1.24 -25.93
CA LEU A 73 -14.94 -0.01 -25.13
C LEU A 73 -13.53 0.59 -25.12
N GLU A 74 -12.68 0.21 -26.08
CA GLU A 74 -11.33 0.76 -26.31
C GLU A 74 -11.37 2.18 -26.91
N GLU A 75 -12.52 2.86 -26.81
CA GLU A 75 -12.57 4.30 -27.06
C GLU A 75 -11.80 4.98 -25.92
N PRO A 76 -10.84 5.87 -26.21
CA PRO A 76 -10.13 6.57 -25.16
C PRO A 76 -11.13 7.30 -24.28
N PRO A 77 -11.00 7.21 -22.94
CA PRO A 77 -11.92 7.91 -22.07
C PRO A 77 -11.98 9.40 -22.43
N PRO A 78 -13.16 10.05 -22.36
CA PRO A 78 -13.31 11.47 -22.70
C PRO A 78 -12.48 12.41 -21.80
N PHE A 79 -11.82 11.86 -20.78
CA PHE A 79 -10.90 12.54 -19.88
C PHE A 79 -9.42 12.36 -20.24
N ILE A 80 -9.04 12.34 -21.52
CA ILE A 80 -7.62 12.55 -21.86
C ILE A 80 -7.20 13.90 -21.27
N LEU A 81 -6.44 13.87 -20.17
CA LEU A 81 -5.69 15.02 -19.73
C LEU A 81 -4.67 15.27 -20.83
N HIS A 82 -4.88 16.32 -21.62
CA HIS A 82 -3.91 16.82 -22.59
C HIS A 82 -2.67 17.34 -21.85
N VAL A 83 -1.89 16.42 -21.27
CA VAL A 83 -0.55 16.71 -20.75
C VAL A 83 0.35 16.66 -21.96
N THR A 84 0.72 17.83 -22.47
CA THR A 84 1.73 17.90 -23.52
C THR A 84 3.10 17.65 -22.90
N LYS A 85 4.09 17.24 -23.72
CA LYS A 85 5.47 17.01 -23.26
C LYS A 85 6.11 18.23 -22.54
N GLY A 86 5.50 19.42 -22.65
CA GLY A 86 5.90 20.63 -21.93
C GLY A 86 5.31 20.79 -20.52
N ASP A 87 4.30 20.02 -20.14
CA ASP A 87 3.60 20.12 -18.85
C ASP A 87 4.17 19.19 -17.77
N LEU A 88 5.12 18.33 -18.13
CA LEU A 88 5.87 17.52 -17.17
C LEU A 88 7.01 18.37 -16.58
N PRO A 89 7.04 18.60 -15.25
CA PRO A 89 8.20 19.24 -14.64
C PRO A 89 9.44 18.38 -14.92
N VAL A 90 10.41 18.95 -15.62
CA VAL A 90 11.72 18.35 -15.82
C VAL A 90 12.35 18.21 -14.43
N PRO A 91 12.74 17.01 -13.98
CA PRO A 91 13.45 16.88 -12.72
C PRO A 91 14.80 17.60 -12.83
N CYS A 92 15.07 18.50 -11.88
CA CYS A 92 16.38 19.12 -11.67
C CYS A 92 17.39 18.09 -11.17
#